data_AF-A0A1G6X2Y2-F1
#
_entry.id   AF-A0A1G6X2Y2-F1
#
_cell.length_a   1.000
_cell.length_b   1.000
_cell.length_c   1.000
_cell.angle_alpha   90.00
_cell.angle_beta   90.00
_cell.angle_gamma   90.00
#
_symmetry.space_group_name_H-M   'P 1'
#
loop_
_entity.id
_entity.type
_entity.pdbx_description
1 polymer ?
#
loop_
_entity_poly.entity_id
_entity_poly.type
_entity_poly.pdbx_seq_one_letter_code
_entity_poly.pdbx_strand_id
1 'polypeptide(L)'
;MATRTNSGLGFILKILVAAALAFLVLNVFAPGCGAKFGCGPSSWLPSAQAADEHCPSSVKVAASDNQWAAARYETIKDRKRTTGLSYDEDGTEHVFTSGIDGDAEKAAAILQSQGAPAAKDGTHPVATHVEVKVAARMRDGNAKEAVLITNNTGGTCSYQPGQGFGCRQALPMVLPGGAELHVWDPGTRKFETFVGK
;
A
#
# COMPACT_ATOMS: atom_id res chain seq x y z
N MET A 1 -57.01 44.21 8.84
CA MET A 1 -56.48 42.86 9.12
C MET A 1 -55.44 42.54 8.06
N ALA A 2 -54.15 42.59 8.41
CA ALA A 2 -53.05 42.24 7.51
C ALA A 2 -52.18 41.19 8.20
N THR A 3 -52.28 39.96 7.71
CA THR A 3 -51.59 38.78 8.26
C THR A 3 -50.14 38.80 7.76
N ARG A 4 -49.19 39.14 8.65
CA ARG A 4 -47.75 38.97 8.38
C ARG A 4 -47.42 37.48 8.38
N THR A 5 -47.25 36.90 7.20
CA THR A 5 -46.79 35.52 7.04
C THR A 5 -45.29 35.41 7.32
N ASN A 6 -44.94 34.43 8.15
CA ASN A 6 -43.61 34.08 8.64
C ASN A 6 -42.69 33.60 7.50
N SER A 7 -41.92 34.50 6.87
CA SER A 7 -40.94 34.16 5.82
C SER A 7 -39.60 33.61 6.33
N GLY A 8 -39.40 33.51 7.66
CA GLY A 8 -38.10 33.13 8.25
C GLY A 8 -37.76 31.64 8.13
N LEU A 9 -38.75 30.75 8.22
CA LEU A 9 -38.52 29.31 8.31
C LEU A 9 -38.03 28.70 6.99
N GLY A 10 -38.49 29.25 5.86
CA GLY A 10 -38.09 28.78 4.53
C GLY A 10 -36.65 29.13 4.15
N PHE A 11 -36.05 30.12 4.80
CA PHE A 11 -34.67 30.54 4.52
C PHE A 11 -33.65 29.63 5.22
N ILE A 12 -33.91 29.26 6.47
CA ILE A 12 -33.03 28.38 7.26
C ILE A 12 -32.94 26.98 6.64
N LEU A 13 -34.07 26.42 6.20
CA LEU A 13 -34.10 25.10 5.57
C LEU A 13 -33.28 25.03 4.27
N LYS A 14 -33.33 26.10 3.46
CA LYS A 14 -32.55 26.18 2.21
C LYS A 14 -31.04 26.22 2.47
N ILE A 15 -30.60 26.91 3.52
CA ILE A 15 -29.18 26.95 3.91
C ILE A 15 -28.71 25.57 4.36
N LEU A 16 -29.50 24.86 5.18
CA LEU A 16 -29.14 23.53 5.66
C LEU A 16 -29.03 22.51 4.51
N VAL A 17 -29.96 22.56 3.55
CA VAL A 17 -29.90 21.70 2.36
C VAL A 17 -28.69 22.03 1.49
N ALA A 18 -28.39 23.31 1.28
CA ALA A 18 -27.21 23.72 0.51
C ALA A 18 -25.90 23.31 1.19
N ALA A 19 -25.80 23.44 2.52
CA ALA A 19 -24.64 23.02 3.30
C ALA A 19 -24.47 21.49 3.28
N ALA A 20 -25.56 20.73 3.41
CA ALA A 20 -25.54 19.28 3.32
C ALA A 20 -25.10 18.80 1.92
N LEU A 21 -25.61 19.43 0.86
CA LEU A 21 -25.20 19.13 -0.51
C LEU A 21 -23.74 19.51 -0.78
N ALA A 22 -23.27 20.66 -0.29
CA ALA A 22 -21.87 21.06 -0.40
C ALA A 22 -20.95 20.07 0.35
N PHE A 23 -21.34 19.63 1.54
CA PHE A 23 -20.60 18.61 2.29
C PHE A 23 -20.55 17.28 1.52
N LEU A 24 -21.67 16.86 0.92
CA LEU A 24 -21.74 15.64 0.13
C LEU A 24 -20.88 15.75 -1.14
N VAL A 25 -20.91 16.88 -1.85
CA VAL A 25 -20.06 17.11 -3.03
C VAL A 25 -18.59 17.14 -2.67
N LEU A 26 -18.20 17.81 -1.57
CA LEU A 26 -16.80 17.89 -1.15
C LEU A 26 -16.24 16.56 -0.62
N ASN A 27 -17.07 15.70 -0.02
CA ASN A 27 -16.62 14.42 0.54
C ASN A 27 -16.86 13.21 -0.38
N VAL A 28 -17.80 13.29 -1.31
CA VAL A 28 -18.16 12.18 -2.23
C VAL A 28 -17.70 12.44 -3.66
N PHE A 29 -17.62 13.70 -4.10
CA PHE A 29 -17.30 14.09 -5.49
C PHE A 29 -15.98 14.85 -5.65
N ALA A 30 -15.15 14.97 -4.61
CA ALA A 30 -13.74 15.26 -4.80
C ALA A 30 -13.03 13.90 -4.99
N PRO A 31 -12.89 13.37 -6.23
CA PRO A 31 -12.01 12.23 -6.44
C PRO A 31 -10.64 12.66 -5.91
N GLY A 32 -10.16 11.93 -4.92
CA GLY A 32 -9.03 12.33 -4.10
C GLY A 32 -7.89 12.82 -4.99
N CYS A 33 -7.58 14.11 -4.90
CA CYS A 33 -6.24 14.62 -5.18
C CYS A 33 -5.27 14.12 -4.09
N GLY A 34 -5.37 12.83 -3.72
CA GLY A 34 -4.47 12.15 -2.84
C GLY A 34 -3.15 11.96 -3.57
N ALA A 35 -2.06 12.07 -2.83
CA ALA A 35 -0.72 11.93 -3.37
C ALA A 35 -0.50 10.50 -3.90
N LYS A 36 -0.67 10.28 -5.20
CA LYS A 36 -0.44 8.97 -5.82
C LYS A 36 1.04 8.64 -5.81
N PHE A 37 1.40 7.42 -5.43
CA PHE A 37 2.81 6.99 -5.36
C PHE A 37 3.66 7.89 -4.44
N GLY A 38 3.02 8.49 -3.43
CA GLY A 38 3.62 9.46 -2.52
C GLY A 38 3.95 10.81 -3.18
N CYS A 39 3.39 11.09 -4.35
CA CYS A 39 3.53 12.34 -5.08
C CYS A 39 2.27 13.19 -4.97
N GLY A 40 2.38 14.34 -4.30
CA GLY A 40 1.33 15.34 -4.30
C GLY A 40 1.48 16.32 -3.13
N PRO A 41 0.97 17.55 -3.29
CA PRO A 41 0.91 18.47 -2.16
C PRO A 41 0.02 17.85 -1.08
N SER A 42 0.48 17.84 0.17
CA SER A 42 -0.45 17.68 1.29
C SER A 42 -1.54 18.72 1.12
N SER A 43 -2.79 18.29 0.99
CA SER A 43 -3.95 18.97 0.37
C SER A 43 -4.37 20.34 0.93
N TRP A 44 -3.58 20.98 1.77
CA TRP A 44 -3.91 22.21 2.49
C TRP A 44 -2.86 23.33 2.42
N LEU A 45 -1.69 23.11 1.78
CA LEU A 45 -0.68 24.17 1.63
C LEU A 45 -0.36 24.42 0.15
N PRO A 46 -0.37 25.70 -0.31
CA PRO A 46 0.19 26.08 -1.60
C PRO A 46 1.70 25.99 -1.50
N SER A 47 2.24 24.79 -1.68
CA SER A 47 3.66 24.58 -1.83
C SER A 47 4.02 24.87 -3.28
N ALA A 48 4.88 25.86 -3.50
CA ALA A 48 5.63 26.00 -4.75
C ALA A 48 6.63 24.84 -4.82
N GLN A 49 6.13 23.62 -5.06
CA GLN A 49 6.97 22.49 -5.35
C GLN A 49 7.29 22.56 -6.83
N ALA A 50 8.57 22.57 -7.15
CA ALA A 50 9.02 22.00 -8.41
C ALA A 50 8.28 20.66 -8.53
N ALA A 51 7.42 20.53 -9.55
CA ALA A 51 6.84 19.25 -9.86
C ALA A 51 8.03 18.30 -9.99
N ASP A 52 8.18 17.36 -9.06
CA ASP A 52 9.10 16.26 -9.26
C ASP A 52 8.60 15.59 -10.56
N GLU A 53 9.25 15.86 -11.69
CA GLU A 53 8.76 15.53 -13.04
C GLU A 53 8.60 14.03 -13.30
N HIS A 54 8.78 13.18 -12.27
CA HIS A 54 8.79 11.72 -12.36
C HIS A 54 7.92 11.09 -11.26
N CYS A 55 6.63 11.46 -11.24
CA CYS A 55 5.65 10.71 -10.48
C CYS A 55 5.09 9.58 -11.35
N PRO A 56 5.23 8.32 -10.92
CA PRO A 56 4.70 7.21 -11.69
C PRO A 56 3.19 7.35 -11.92
N SER A 57 2.76 7.08 -13.15
CA SER A 57 1.33 7.08 -13.51
C SER A 57 0.66 5.73 -13.25
N SER A 58 1.44 4.67 -12.98
CA SER A 58 0.96 3.32 -12.70
C SER A 58 2.00 2.51 -11.91
N VAL A 59 1.58 1.37 -11.37
CA VAL A 59 2.47 0.40 -10.68
C VAL A 59 3.61 -0.04 -11.60
N LYS A 60 3.33 -0.38 -12.86
CA LYS A 60 4.36 -0.75 -13.83
C LYS A 60 5.41 0.34 -14.10
N VAL A 61 4.99 1.60 -14.19
CA VAL A 61 5.93 2.73 -14.33
C VAL A 61 6.77 2.84 -13.06
N ALA A 62 6.14 2.75 -11.88
CA ALA A 62 6.81 2.80 -10.58
C ALA A 62 7.84 1.66 -10.42
N ALA A 63 7.48 0.45 -10.84
CA ALA A 63 8.30 -0.75 -10.85
C ALA A 63 9.45 -0.72 -11.88
N SER A 64 9.54 0.34 -12.68
CA SER A 64 10.67 0.58 -13.60
C SER A 64 11.47 1.83 -13.25
N ASP A 65 10.99 2.64 -12.30
CA ASP A 65 11.59 3.91 -11.90
C ASP A 65 12.45 3.74 -10.65
N ASN A 66 13.74 3.48 -10.86
CA ASN A 66 14.70 3.35 -9.77
C ASN A 66 14.95 4.67 -9.01
N GLN A 67 14.74 5.83 -9.64
CA GLN A 67 14.94 7.12 -8.96
C GLN A 67 13.80 7.38 -7.99
N TRP A 68 12.56 7.17 -8.43
CA TRP A 68 11.38 7.21 -7.56
C TRP A 68 11.52 6.22 -6.40
N ALA A 69 11.86 4.97 -6.70
CA ALA A 69 12.02 3.93 -5.69
C ALA A 69 13.09 4.29 -4.63
N ALA A 70 14.23 4.82 -5.07
CA ALA A 70 15.27 5.31 -4.18
C ALA A 70 14.77 6.47 -3.31
N ALA A 71 14.05 7.45 -3.89
CA ALA A 71 13.48 8.56 -3.13
C ALA A 71 12.48 8.10 -2.07
N ARG A 72 11.68 7.05 -2.35
CA ARG A 72 10.80 6.43 -1.35
C ARG A 72 11.59 5.69 -0.27
N TYR A 73 12.62 4.95 -0.63
CA TYR A 73 13.50 4.26 0.32
C TYR A 73 14.15 5.23 1.31
N GLU A 74 14.58 6.41 0.87
CA GLU A 74 15.18 7.42 1.75
C GLU A 74 14.27 7.80 2.94
N THR A 75 12.95 7.67 2.80
CA THR A 75 11.98 7.97 3.89
C THR A 75 11.88 6.87 4.96
N ILE A 76 12.35 5.66 4.66
CA ILE A 76 12.27 4.48 5.54
C ILE A 76 13.63 3.85 5.88
N LYS A 77 14.73 4.28 5.25
CA LYS A 77 16.06 3.67 5.40
C LYS A 77 16.55 3.60 6.85
N ASP A 78 16.24 4.61 7.67
CA ASP A 78 16.73 4.72 9.05
C ASP A 78 15.79 4.07 10.08
N ARG A 79 14.72 3.40 9.62
CA ARG A 79 13.79 2.67 10.50
C ARG A 79 14.50 1.44 11.08
N LYS A 80 14.43 1.30 12.41
CA LYS A 80 15.09 0.19 13.15
C LYS A 80 14.60 -1.21 12.77
N ARG A 81 13.33 -1.34 12.37
CA ARG A 81 12.73 -2.60 11.91
C ARG A 81 12.58 -2.56 10.40
N THR A 82 12.59 -3.74 9.79
CA THR A 82 12.27 -3.87 8.37
C THR A 82 10.90 -3.26 8.11
N THR A 83 10.87 -2.21 7.31
CA THR A 83 9.70 -1.42 6.98
C THR A 83 9.60 -1.40 5.46
N GLY A 84 8.37 -1.48 4.94
CA GLY A 84 8.13 -1.34 3.52
C GLY A 84 6.98 -0.38 3.23
N LEU A 85 7.09 0.32 2.11
CA LEU A 85 6.06 1.14 1.50
C LEU A 85 5.52 0.39 0.30
N SER A 86 4.27 -0.06 0.38
CA SER A 86 3.57 -0.67 -0.73
C SER A 86 2.66 0.34 -1.41
N TYR A 87 2.57 0.29 -2.73
CA TYR A 87 1.66 1.10 -3.53
C TYR A 87 0.84 0.18 -4.42
N ASP A 88 -0.49 0.35 -4.36
CA ASP A 88 -1.45 -0.40 -5.17
C ASP A 88 -1.73 0.27 -6.53
N GLU A 89 -2.68 -0.28 -7.28
CA GLU A 89 -3.09 0.18 -8.61
C GLU A 89 -3.56 1.65 -8.62
N ASP A 90 -4.13 2.11 -7.50
CA ASP A 90 -4.57 3.51 -7.35
C ASP A 90 -3.42 4.45 -6.98
N GLY A 91 -2.26 3.89 -6.65
CA GLY A 91 -1.09 4.59 -6.13
C GLY A 91 -1.21 4.93 -4.64
N THR A 92 -2.13 4.28 -3.91
CA THR A 92 -2.30 4.50 -2.47
C THR A 92 -1.12 3.89 -1.73
N GLU A 93 -0.48 4.67 -0.86
CA GLU A 93 0.62 4.19 -0.02
C GLU A 93 0.08 3.41 1.19
N HIS A 94 0.66 2.23 1.43
CA HIS A 94 0.42 1.39 2.60
C HIS A 94 1.75 1.08 3.29
N VAL A 95 1.83 1.32 4.59
CA VAL A 95 3.07 1.09 5.37
C VAL A 95 2.98 -0.26 6.08
N PHE A 96 4.00 -1.09 5.86
CA PHE A 96 4.15 -2.39 6.51
C PHE A 96 5.42 -2.43 7.36
N THR A 97 5.37 -3.10 8.50
CA THR A 97 6.54 -3.37 9.33
C THR A 97 6.64 -4.88 9.56
N SER A 98 7.85 -5.44 9.57
CA SER A 98 8.04 -6.86 9.90
C SER A 98 7.57 -7.17 11.32
N GLY A 99 7.29 -8.43 11.62
CA GLY A 99 6.84 -8.90 12.94
C GLY A 99 5.47 -9.56 12.94
N ILE A 100 4.98 -9.89 14.14
CA ILE A 100 3.67 -10.51 14.33
C ILE A 100 2.61 -9.40 14.44
N ASP A 101 1.60 -9.48 13.59
CA ASP A 101 0.38 -8.65 13.56
C ASP A 101 -0.71 -9.35 12.74
N GLY A 102 -1.87 -8.71 12.54
CA GLY A 102 -2.99 -9.29 11.80
C GLY A 102 -2.67 -9.65 10.34
N ASP A 103 -1.78 -8.92 9.67
CA ASP A 103 -1.35 -9.27 8.32
C ASP A 103 -0.41 -10.49 8.33
N ALA A 104 0.43 -10.65 9.36
CA ALA A 104 1.21 -11.86 9.56
C ALA A 104 0.33 -13.09 9.79
N GLU A 105 -0.75 -12.95 10.56
CA GLU A 105 -1.71 -14.04 10.83
C GLU A 105 -2.42 -14.47 9.55
N LYS A 106 -2.89 -13.51 8.73
CA LYS A 106 -3.47 -13.78 7.41
C LYS A 106 -2.47 -14.50 6.50
N ALA A 107 -1.24 -14.00 6.42
CA ALA A 107 -0.18 -14.63 5.65
C ALA A 107 0.10 -16.07 6.10
N ALA A 108 0.18 -16.32 7.40
CA ALA A 108 0.41 -17.65 7.96
C ALA A 108 -0.74 -18.61 7.64
N ALA A 109 -1.99 -18.16 7.77
CA ALA A 109 -3.17 -18.97 7.43
C ALA A 109 -3.20 -19.34 5.94
N ILE A 110 -2.83 -18.39 5.08
CA ILE A 110 -2.71 -18.65 3.64
C ILE A 110 -1.63 -19.71 3.38
N LEU A 111 -0.42 -19.53 3.91
CA LEU A 111 0.69 -20.48 3.74
C LEU A 111 0.31 -21.89 4.21
N GLN A 112 -0.34 -21.99 5.36
CA GLN A 112 -0.85 -23.25 5.89
C GLN A 112 -1.86 -23.90 4.92
N SER A 113 -2.84 -23.14 4.43
CA SER A 113 -3.86 -23.64 3.49
C SER A 113 -3.27 -24.13 2.16
N GLN A 114 -2.13 -23.58 1.76
CA GLN A 114 -1.41 -23.95 0.54
C GLN A 114 -0.40 -25.09 0.77
N GLY A 115 -0.35 -25.66 1.97
CA GLY A 115 0.57 -26.75 2.31
C GLY A 115 2.04 -26.32 2.33
N ALA A 116 2.32 -25.05 2.60
CA ALA A 116 3.69 -24.58 2.74
C ALA A 116 4.40 -25.32 3.91
N PRO A 117 5.72 -25.57 3.82
CA PRO A 117 6.48 -26.08 4.94
C PRO A 117 6.39 -25.15 6.16
N ALA A 118 6.12 -25.75 7.32
CA ALA A 118 6.16 -25.07 8.61
C ALA A 118 7.49 -25.34 9.32
N ALA A 119 7.84 -24.46 10.27
CA ALA A 119 8.91 -24.72 11.23
C ALA A 119 8.53 -25.87 12.18
N LYS A 120 9.48 -26.32 13.02
CA LYS A 120 9.29 -27.45 13.94
C LYS A 120 8.15 -27.23 14.94
N ASP A 121 7.86 -25.97 15.28
CA ASP A 121 6.78 -25.56 16.17
C ASP A 121 5.43 -25.38 15.44
N GLY A 122 5.37 -25.69 14.14
CA GLY A 122 4.17 -25.53 13.30
C GLY A 122 3.95 -24.10 12.79
N THR A 123 4.86 -23.15 13.07
CA THR A 123 4.70 -21.76 12.62
C THR A 123 5.27 -21.54 11.21
N HIS A 124 4.87 -20.43 10.58
CA HIS A 124 5.48 -19.94 9.34
C HIS A 124 6.22 -18.61 9.60
N PRO A 125 7.48 -18.61 10.05
CA PRO A 125 8.21 -17.38 10.38
C PRO A 125 8.24 -16.35 9.25
N VAL A 126 8.29 -16.81 7.99
CA VAL A 126 8.27 -15.96 6.79
C VAL A 126 7.00 -15.11 6.68
N ALA A 127 5.90 -15.51 7.32
CA ALA A 127 4.64 -14.75 7.33
C ALA A 127 4.80 -13.38 8.03
N THR A 128 5.81 -13.24 8.89
CA THR A 128 6.10 -11.97 9.58
C THR A 128 6.88 -10.98 8.72
N HIS A 129 7.33 -11.37 7.52
CA HIS A 129 8.11 -10.51 6.64
C HIS A 129 7.20 -9.56 5.86
N VAL A 130 7.72 -8.36 5.57
CA VAL A 130 6.95 -7.28 4.94
C VAL A 130 6.40 -7.73 3.59
N GLU A 131 7.20 -8.39 2.77
CA GLU A 131 6.83 -8.85 1.43
C GLU A 131 5.63 -9.79 1.47
N VAL A 132 5.62 -10.72 2.41
CA VAL A 132 4.57 -11.73 2.54
C VAL A 132 3.28 -11.12 3.08
N LYS A 133 3.37 -10.14 3.98
CA LYS A 133 2.21 -9.35 4.43
C LYS A 133 1.57 -8.57 3.30
N VAL A 134 2.38 -7.92 2.45
CA VAL A 134 1.86 -7.23 1.26
C VAL A 134 1.13 -8.21 0.35
N ALA A 135 1.71 -9.38 0.07
CA ALA A 135 1.04 -10.40 -0.74
C ALA A 135 -0.30 -10.87 -0.12
N ALA A 136 -0.35 -11.05 1.20
CA ALA A 136 -1.58 -11.41 1.89
C ALA A 136 -2.63 -10.30 1.79
N ARG A 137 -2.22 -9.03 1.94
CA ARG A 137 -3.08 -7.86 1.75
C ARG A 137 -3.60 -7.76 0.32
N MET A 138 -2.76 -8.01 -0.68
CA MET A 138 -3.18 -8.06 -2.09
C MET A 138 -4.23 -9.14 -2.30
N ARG A 139 -4.07 -10.33 -1.72
CA ARG A 139 -5.07 -11.41 -1.82
C ARG A 139 -6.40 -11.04 -1.17
N ASP A 140 -6.37 -10.44 0.01
CA ASP A 140 -7.55 -9.97 0.75
C ASP A 140 -8.31 -8.88 -0.04
N GLY A 141 -7.58 -7.97 -0.69
CA GLY A 141 -8.15 -6.89 -1.50
C GLY A 141 -8.38 -7.22 -2.98
N ASN A 142 -8.03 -8.44 -3.43
CA ASN A 142 -8.03 -8.84 -4.85
C ASN A 142 -7.24 -7.90 -5.78
N ALA A 143 -6.19 -7.24 -5.26
CA ALA A 143 -5.31 -6.37 -6.03
C ALA A 143 -4.52 -7.17 -7.06
N LYS A 144 -4.38 -6.63 -8.28
CA LYS A 144 -3.71 -7.32 -9.39
C LYS A 144 -2.25 -6.97 -9.53
N GLU A 145 -1.87 -5.77 -9.08
CA GLU A 145 -0.50 -5.29 -9.19
C GLU A 145 -0.18 -4.46 -7.94
N ALA A 146 1.04 -4.60 -7.43
CA ALA A 146 1.57 -3.69 -6.42
C ALA A 146 3.08 -3.55 -6.55
N VAL A 147 3.60 -2.42 -6.10
CA VAL A 147 5.04 -2.18 -5.93
C VAL A 147 5.36 -2.04 -4.44
N LEU A 148 6.47 -2.62 -4.00
CA LEU A 148 6.94 -2.60 -2.63
C LEU A 148 8.38 -2.09 -2.56
N ILE A 149 8.59 -1.02 -1.80
CA ILE A 149 9.90 -0.50 -1.44
C ILE A 149 10.21 -0.93 -0.02
N THR A 150 11.27 -1.71 0.21
CA THR A 150 11.68 -2.16 1.55
C THR A 150 13.00 -1.53 1.97
N ASN A 151 13.22 -1.36 3.27
CA ASN A 151 14.53 -0.94 3.80
C ASN A 151 15.49 -2.12 4.09
N ASN A 152 15.11 -3.36 3.77
CA ASN A 152 15.98 -4.52 3.93
C ASN A 152 17.07 -4.57 2.85
N THR A 153 18.31 -4.26 3.22
CA THR A 153 19.48 -4.30 2.32
C THR A 153 19.91 -5.71 1.89
N GLY A 154 19.38 -6.75 2.53
CA GLY A 154 19.53 -8.14 2.08
C GLY A 154 18.61 -8.52 0.91
N GLY A 155 17.80 -7.58 0.41
CA GLY A 155 16.80 -7.79 -0.62
C GLY A 155 15.63 -8.66 -0.15
N THR A 156 14.83 -9.16 -1.10
CA THR A 156 13.78 -10.13 -0.80
C THR A 156 14.41 -11.34 -0.11
N CYS A 157 13.93 -11.68 1.08
CA CYS A 157 14.63 -12.64 1.93
C CYS A 157 14.93 -13.95 1.17
N SER A 158 16.22 -14.25 1.01
CA SER A 158 16.70 -15.49 0.40
C SER A 158 16.62 -16.64 1.40
N TYR A 159 16.49 -17.86 0.88
CA TYR A 159 16.64 -19.06 1.68
C TYR A 159 17.93 -19.00 2.49
N GLN A 160 17.83 -18.95 3.82
CA GLN A 160 18.97 -19.14 4.71
C GLN A 160 19.12 -20.65 4.99
N PRO A 161 20.34 -21.21 4.94
CA PRO A 161 20.58 -22.59 5.33
C PRO A 161 19.98 -22.90 6.71
N GLY A 162 19.07 -23.88 6.78
CA GLY A 162 18.35 -24.25 8.00
C GLY A 162 16.99 -23.59 8.20
N GLN A 163 16.59 -22.62 7.36
CA GLN A 163 15.26 -21.99 7.44
C GLN A 163 14.22 -22.55 6.46
N GLY A 164 14.60 -23.48 5.58
CA GLY A 164 13.68 -24.35 4.83
C GLY A 164 12.85 -23.67 3.71
N PHE A 165 12.33 -22.47 3.97
CA PHE A 165 11.31 -21.81 3.18
C PHE A 165 11.40 -20.28 3.34
N GLY A 166 11.69 -19.56 2.25
CA GLY A 166 11.91 -18.11 2.24
C GLY A 166 10.85 -17.33 1.46
N CYS A 167 11.03 -16.01 1.40
CA CYS A 167 10.07 -15.09 0.77
C CYS A 167 9.85 -15.43 -0.71
N ARG A 168 10.93 -15.75 -1.44
CA ARG A 168 10.83 -16.10 -2.87
C ARG A 168 9.93 -17.31 -3.14
N GLN A 169 9.90 -18.27 -2.23
CA GLN A 169 9.02 -19.44 -2.32
C GLN A 169 7.61 -19.13 -1.79
N ALA A 170 7.51 -18.31 -0.73
CA ALA A 170 6.23 -17.93 -0.12
C ALA A 170 5.38 -17.03 -1.03
N LEU A 171 5.99 -16.04 -1.69
CA LEU A 171 5.26 -15.00 -2.43
C LEU A 171 4.34 -15.57 -3.52
N PRO A 172 4.79 -16.48 -4.42
CA PRO A 172 3.88 -17.08 -5.41
C PRO A 172 2.72 -17.86 -4.81
N MET A 173 2.84 -18.38 -3.57
CA MET A 173 1.77 -19.11 -2.88
C MET A 173 0.77 -18.18 -2.19
N VAL A 174 1.20 -16.97 -1.80
CA VAL A 174 0.40 -16.01 -1.02
C VAL A 174 -0.26 -14.96 -1.90
N LEU A 175 0.35 -14.58 -3.03
CA LEU A 175 -0.23 -13.64 -4.00
C LEU A 175 -1.50 -14.20 -4.64
N PRO A 176 -2.55 -13.40 -4.90
CA PRO A 176 -3.69 -13.86 -5.68
C PRO A 176 -3.24 -14.34 -7.06
N GLY A 177 -3.92 -15.36 -7.62
CA GLY A 177 -3.53 -15.99 -8.88
C GLY A 177 -3.42 -14.98 -10.03
N GLY A 178 -2.25 -14.97 -10.70
CA GLY A 178 -1.94 -14.05 -11.79
C GLY A 178 -1.62 -12.61 -11.39
N ALA A 179 -1.66 -12.26 -10.10
CA ALA A 179 -1.26 -10.94 -9.64
C ALA A 179 0.27 -10.80 -9.54
N GLU A 180 0.78 -9.58 -9.74
CA GLU A 180 2.21 -9.27 -9.71
C GLU A 180 2.57 -8.36 -8.52
N LEU A 181 3.61 -8.74 -7.78
CA LEU A 181 4.24 -7.89 -6.78
C LEU A 181 5.68 -7.59 -7.20
N HIS A 182 5.98 -6.30 -7.37
CA HIS A 182 7.32 -5.81 -7.70
C HIS A 182 8.02 -5.34 -6.42
N VAL A 183 9.05 -6.05 -5.97
CA VAL A 183 9.81 -5.71 -4.77
C VAL A 183 11.11 -5.02 -5.18
N TRP A 184 11.31 -3.78 -4.73
CA TRP A 184 12.57 -3.05 -4.93
C TRP A 184 13.60 -3.46 -3.89
N ASP A 185 14.75 -3.93 -4.34
CA ASP A 185 15.88 -4.27 -3.50
C ASP A 185 16.84 -3.05 -3.37
N PRO A 186 16.97 -2.45 -2.16
CA PRO A 186 17.88 -1.33 -1.94
C PRO A 186 19.36 -1.67 -2.13
N GLY A 187 19.75 -2.94 -1.94
CA GLY A 187 21.14 -3.38 -2.07
C GLY A 187 21.60 -3.41 -3.53
N THR A 188 20.74 -3.89 -4.43
CA THR A 188 21.04 -3.99 -5.87
C THR A 188 20.45 -2.86 -6.70
N ARG A 189 19.54 -2.06 -6.13
CA ARG A 189 18.76 -1.01 -6.80
C ARG A 189 18.03 -1.55 -8.04
N LYS A 190 17.36 -2.68 -7.87
CA LYS A 190 16.58 -3.35 -8.92
C LYS A 190 15.28 -3.88 -8.36
N PHE A 191 14.29 -4.02 -9.23
CA PHE A 191 13.05 -4.69 -8.92
C PHE A 191 13.15 -6.19 -9.19
N GLU A 192 12.58 -6.98 -8.29
CA GLU A 192 12.28 -8.40 -8.46
C GLU A 192 10.77 -8.57 -8.54
N THR A 193 10.27 -9.24 -9.58
CA THR A 193 8.83 -9.47 -9.77
C THR A 193 8.45 -10.87 -9.33
N PHE A 194 7.38 -10.96 -8.53
CA PHE A 194 6.76 -12.21 -8.11
C PHE A 194 5.35 -12.30 -8.66
N VAL A 195 4.96 -13.48 -9.13
CA VAL A 195 3.64 -13.74 -9.72
C VAL A 195 2.92 -14.80 -8.90
N GLY A 196 1.66 -14.54 -8.56
CA GLY A 196 0.80 -15.49 -7.84
C GLY A 196 0.39 -16.69 -8.70
N LYS A 197 0.38 -17.88 -8.08
CA LYS A 197 -0.02 -19.16 -8.69
C LYS A 197 -1.46 -19.55 -8.37
#